data_AF-A0ABD3EUT1-F1
#
_entry.id   AF-A0ABD3EUT1-F1
#
_cell.length_a   1.000
_cell.length_b   1.000
_cell.length_c   1.000
_cell.angle_alpha   90.00
_cell.angle_beta   90.00
_cell.angle_gamma   90.00
#
_symmetry.space_group_name_H-M   'P 1'
#
loop_
_entity.id
_entity.type
_entity.pdbx_description
1 polymer ?
#
loop_
_entity_poly.entity_id
_entity_poly.type
_entity_poly.pdbx_seq_one_letter_code
_entity_poly.pdbx_strand_id
1 'polypeptide(L)'
;MRDGMVMEADKISNSTEDEGTPANAFETHVGTFWGLLSTRPYMRAKLELIRALSTIPSQPVLEAALEESLEYMRLCRNDNLGIRKGIPMFMLMLGKYQEAYDVIK
;
A
#
# COMPACT_ATOMS: atom_id res chain seq x y z
N MET A 1 8.63 -1.92 -11.62
CA MET A 1 8.08 -1.47 -10.32
C MET A 1 7.01 -2.44 -9.82
N ARG A 2 5.98 -2.73 -10.63
CA ARG A 2 4.96 -3.75 -10.29
C ARG A 2 5.54 -5.16 -10.13
N ASP A 3 6.41 -5.59 -11.05
CA ASP A 3 7.02 -6.93 -10.98
C ASP A 3 7.83 -7.13 -9.69
N GLY A 4 8.57 -6.10 -9.25
CA GLY A 4 9.31 -6.14 -8.00
C GLY A 4 8.39 -6.25 -6.78
N MET A 5 7.26 -5.54 -6.77
CA MET A 5 6.26 -5.68 -5.70
C MET A 5 5.67 -7.08 -5.65
N VAL A 6 5.37 -7.69 -6.81
CA VAL A 6 4.83 -9.05 -6.90
C VAL A 6 5.85 -10.07 -6.39
N MET A 7 7.12 -9.95 -6.78
CA MET A 7 8.17 -10.83 -6.28
C MET A 7 8.33 -10.76 -4.76
N GLU A 8 8.26 -9.57 -4.16
CA GLU A 8 8.30 -9.45 -2.70
C GLU A 8 7.03 -10.00 -2.04
N ALA A 9 5.87 -9.87 -2.68
CA ALA A 9 4.62 -10.48 -2.20
C ALA A 9 4.72 -12.01 -2.20
N ASP A 10 5.27 -12.61 -3.25
CA ASP A 10 5.46 -14.06 -3.35
C ASP A 10 6.39 -14.59 -2.25
N LYS A 11 7.43 -13.83 -1.88
CA LYS A 11 8.32 -14.19 -0.76
C LYS A 11 7.58 -14.17 0.58
N ILE A 12 6.69 -13.20 0.80
CA ILE A 12 5.91 -13.08 2.04
C ILE A 12 4.83 -14.17 2.11
N SER A 13 4.21 -14.51 0.99
CA SER A 13 3.20 -15.58 0.94
C SER A 13 3.79 -16.97 1.12
N ASN A 14 5.01 -17.19 0.61
CA ASN A 14 5.70 -18.48 0.70
C ASN A 14 6.68 -18.59 1.87
N SER A 15 6.71 -17.60 2.78
CA SER A 15 7.60 -17.65 3.94
C SER A 15 7.16 -18.75 4.91
N THR A 16 8.09 -19.63 5.28
CA THR A 16 7.94 -20.55 6.40
C THR A 16 7.99 -19.80 7.73
N GLU A 17 7.28 -20.28 8.76
CA GLU A 17 7.41 -19.72 10.11
C GLU A 17 8.86 -19.83 10.58
N ASP A 18 9.50 -18.69 10.84
CA ASP A 18 10.83 -18.56 11.42
C ASP A 18 10.85 -17.38 12.41
N GLU A 19 11.83 -17.31 13.30
CA GLU A 19 11.92 -16.35 14.43
C GLU A 19 11.72 -14.86 14.03
N GLY A 20 11.87 -14.51 12.75
CA GLY A 20 11.65 -13.16 12.22
C GLY A 20 10.57 -12.99 11.14
N THR A 21 9.91 -14.06 10.69
CA THR A 21 8.89 -13.98 9.63
C THR A 21 7.70 -14.90 9.92
N PRO A 22 6.53 -14.36 10.24
CA PRO A 22 5.31 -15.14 10.41
C PRO A 22 4.83 -15.66 9.05
N ALA A 23 4.40 -16.92 8.99
CA ALA A 23 3.74 -17.44 7.80
C ALA A 23 2.47 -16.61 7.51
N ASN A 24 2.27 -16.30 6.22
CA ASN A 24 1.15 -15.50 5.75
C ASN A 24 0.98 -14.15 6.48
N ALA A 25 2.04 -13.32 6.46
CA ALA A 25 2.00 -12.01 7.11
C ALA A 25 0.82 -11.15 6.63
N PHE A 26 0.38 -11.29 5.37
CA PHE A 26 -0.75 -10.57 4.76
C PHE A 26 -2.08 -10.73 5.49
N GLU A 27 -2.24 -11.81 6.27
CA GLU A 27 -3.42 -12.04 7.10
C GLU A 27 -3.12 -11.84 8.58
N THR A 28 -1.97 -12.31 9.04
CA THR A 28 -1.64 -12.37 10.48
C THR A 28 -1.18 -11.02 11.05
N HIS A 29 -0.66 -10.11 10.22
CA HIS A 29 -0.02 -8.86 10.65
C HIS A 29 -0.59 -7.61 9.98
N VAL A 30 -1.83 -7.69 9.49
CA VAL A 30 -2.57 -6.55 8.95
C VAL A 30 -2.56 -5.38 9.95
N GLY A 31 -2.35 -4.17 9.45
CA GLY A 31 -2.21 -2.95 10.25
C GLY A 31 -0.84 -2.72 10.88
N THR A 32 -0.02 -3.78 11.05
CA THR A 32 1.30 -3.72 11.71
C THR A 32 2.45 -4.16 10.80
N PHE A 33 2.22 -4.28 9.48
CA PHE A 33 3.20 -4.81 8.52
C PHE A 33 4.60 -4.23 8.70
N TRP A 34 4.70 -2.90 8.81
CA TRP A 34 5.98 -2.19 8.90
C TRP A 34 6.87 -2.63 10.08
N GLY A 35 6.28 -3.18 11.14
CA GLY A 35 7.00 -3.74 12.28
C GLY A 35 7.86 -4.94 11.90
N LEU A 36 7.42 -5.74 10.91
CA LEU A 36 8.16 -6.90 10.42
C LEU A 36 9.22 -6.47 9.41
N LEU A 37 10.48 -6.81 9.67
CA LEU A 37 11.59 -6.44 8.78
C LEU A 37 11.46 -7.08 7.39
N SER A 38 10.97 -8.31 7.32
CA SER A 38 10.78 -9.09 6.10
C SER A 38 9.73 -8.51 5.15
N THR A 39 8.77 -7.72 5.64
CA THR A 39 7.72 -7.12 4.79
C THR A 39 8.09 -5.72 4.27
N ARG A 40 9.13 -5.08 4.82
CA ARG A 40 9.55 -3.72 4.43
C ARG A 40 9.94 -3.60 2.95
N PRO A 41 10.63 -4.58 2.32
CA PRO A 41 10.87 -4.56 0.88
C PRO A 41 9.59 -4.44 0.07
N TYR A 42 8.56 -5.24 0.40
CA TYR A 42 7.24 -5.15 -0.23
C TYR A 42 6.60 -3.77 -0.04
N MET A 43 6.57 -3.24 1.20
CA MET A 43 5.95 -1.93 1.48
C MET A 43 6.65 -0.79 0.73
N ARG A 44 7.98 -0.85 0.58
CA ARG A 44 8.74 0.11 -0.23
C ARG A 44 8.45 -0.04 -1.71
N ALA A 45 8.39 -1.25 -2.24
CA ALA A 45 8.04 -1.50 -3.64
C ALA A 45 6.62 -1.00 -3.96
N LYS A 46 5.66 -1.20 -3.05
CA LYS A 46 4.29 -0.68 -3.15
C LYS A 46 4.26 0.85 -3.16
N LEU A 47 5.04 1.51 -2.31
CA LEU A 47 5.18 2.96 -2.33
C LEU A 47 5.73 3.49 -3.66
N GLU A 48 6.76 2.85 -4.21
CA GLU A 48 7.32 3.26 -5.51
C GLU A 48 6.30 3.07 -6.64
N LEU A 49 5.49 2.01 -6.60
CA LEU A 49 4.38 1.82 -7.52
C LEU A 49 3.35 2.95 -7.40
N ILE A 50 2.89 3.28 -6.19
CA ILE A 50 1.93 4.37 -5.94
C ILE A 50 2.49 5.69 -6.48
N ARG A 51 3.76 6.00 -6.22
CA ARG A 51 4.44 7.21 -6.73
C ARG A 51 4.45 7.26 -8.25
N ALA A 52 4.75 6.15 -8.92
CA ALA A 52 4.74 6.09 -10.37
C ALA A 52 3.34 6.23 -10.96
N LEU A 53 2.31 5.64 -10.34
CA LEU A 53 0.92 5.81 -10.77
C LEU A 53 0.46 7.28 -10.60
N SER A 54 0.93 7.95 -9.54
CA SER A 54 0.56 9.33 -9.23
C SER A 54 1.00 10.36 -10.27
N THR A 55 1.95 10.02 -11.17
CA THR A 55 2.44 10.94 -12.19
C THR A 55 1.65 10.90 -13.49
N ILE A 56 0.72 9.96 -13.64
CA ILE A 56 -0.02 9.73 -14.88
C ILE A 56 -1.48 10.17 -14.68
N PRO A 57 -1.91 11.30 -15.27
CA PRO A 57 -3.26 11.84 -15.08
C PRO A 57 -4.27 11.11 -15.98
N SER A 58 -4.54 9.85 -15.65
CA SER A 58 -5.50 8.99 -16.36
C SER A 58 -6.41 8.32 -15.35
N GLN A 59 -7.73 8.36 -15.56
CA GLN A 59 -8.70 7.85 -14.59
C GLN A 59 -8.42 6.40 -14.14
N PRO A 60 -8.19 5.40 -15.03
CA PRO A 60 -7.82 4.05 -14.61
C PRO A 60 -6.54 3.98 -13.78
N VAL A 61 -5.57 4.86 -14.06
CA VAL A 61 -4.29 4.90 -13.35
C VAL A 61 -4.46 5.51 -11.96
N LEU A 62 -5.32 6.52 -11.84
CA LEU A 62 -5.68 7.12 -10.56
C LEU A 62 -6.51 6.16 -9.68
N GLU A 63 -7.40 5.36 -10.28
CA GLU A 63 -8.11 4.29 -9.59
C GLU A 63 -7.13 3.26 -9.03
N ALA A 64 -6.15 2.82 -9.82
CA ALA A 64 -5.10 1.92 -9.36
C ALA A 64 -4.22 2.56 -8.26
N ALA A 65 -3.87 3.84 -8.38
CA ALA A 65 -3.11 4.55 -7.35
C ALA A 65 -3.87 4.61 -6.01
N LEU A 66 -5.18 4.86 -6.08
CA LEU A 66 -6.06 4.88 -4.92
C LEU A 66 -6.18 3.48 -4.29
N GLU A 67 -6.40 2.44 -5.09
CA GLU A 67 -6.49 1.05 -4.61
C GLU A 67 -5.21 0.61 -3.90
N GLU A 68 -4.05 0.81 -4.52
CA GLU A 68 -2.77 0.46 -3.93
C GLU A 68 -2.50 1.27 -2.63
N SER A 69 -2.95 2.53 -2.59
CA SER A 69 -2.83 3.37 -1.39
C SER A 69 -3.74 2.89 -0.25
N LEU A 70 -4.98 2.50 -0.54
CA LEU A 70 -5.90 1.96 0.46
C LEU A 70 -5.40 0.61 1.00
N GLU A 71 -4.88 -0.26 0.14
CA GLU A 71 -4.28 -1.53 0.57
C GLU A 71 -3.03 -1.30 1.41
N TYR A 72 -2.19 -0.33 1.05
CA TYR A 72 -1.06 0.07 1.89
C TYR A 72 -1.55 0.51 3.29
N MET A 73 -2.62 1.30 3.37
CA MET A 73 -3.19 1.72 4.66
C MET A 73 -3.79 0.56 5.46
N ARG A 74 -4.36 -0.45 4.79
CA ARG A 74 -4.82 -1.69 5.41
C ARG A 74 -3.65 -2.42 6.09
N LEU A 75 -2.54 -2.57 5.37
CA LEU A 75 -1.35 -3.27 5.86
C LEU A 75 -0.57 -2.48 6.91
N CYS A 76 -0.44 -1.16 6.75
CA CYS A 76 0.34 -0.27 7.61
C CYS A 76 -0.52 0.90 8.10
N ARG A 77 -1.33 0.65 9.13
CA ARG A 77 -2.28 1.64 9.67
C ARG A 77 -1.58 2.87 10.24
N ASN A 78 -0.37 2.70 10.76
CA ASN A 78 0.43 3.79 11.31
C ASN A 78 1.04 4.72 10.25
N ASP A 79 0.84 4.42 8.96
CA ASP A 79 1.31 5.23 7.83
C ASP A 79 2.81 5.59 7.90
N ASN A 80 3.66 4.58 8.13
CA ASN A 80 5.07 4.80 8.40
C ASN A 80 5.87 5.48 7.26
N LEU A 81 5.33 5.52 6.04
CA LEU A 81 5.95 6.18 4.88
C LEU A 81 5.13 7.38 4.36
N GLY A 82 4.05 7.76 5.04
CA GLY A 82 3.34 9.03 4.81
C GLY A 82 2.45 9.08 3.56
N ILE A 83 1.81 7.96 3.19
CA ILE A 83 0.93 7.90 2.01
C ILE A 83 -0.45 8.51 2.25
N ARG A 84 -0.91 8.59 3.52
CA ARG A 84 -2.29 8.96 3.86
C ARG A 84 -2.68 10.31 3.29
N LYS A 85 -1.72 11.24 3.23
CA LYS A 85 -1.94 12.59 2.69
C LYS A 85 -2.22 12.62 1.19
N GLY A 86 -1.79 11.60 0.44
CA GLY A 86 -2.05 11.49 -1.00
C GLY A 86 -3.43 10.93 -1.34
N ILE A 87 -4.06 10.18 -0.43
CA ILE A 87 -5.34 9.49 -0.69
C ILE A 87 -6.46 10.45 -1.07
N PRO A 88 -6.71 11.56 -0.34
CA PRO A 88 -7.76 12.51 -0.74
C PRO A 88 -7.50 13.13 -2.11
N MET A 89 -6.24 13.33 -2.50
CA MET A 89 -5.89 13.89 -3.80
C MET A 89 -6.35 12.99 -4.95
N PHE A 90 -6.14 11.67 -4.85
CA PHE A 90 -6.69 10.72 -5.83
C PHE A 90 -8.22 10.73 -5.86
N MET A 91 -8.87 10.73 -4.68
CA MET A 91 -10.33 10.78 -4.59
C MET A 91 -10.92 12.03 -5.25
N LEU A 92 -10.32 13.20 -5.02
CA LEU A 92 -10.75 14.45 -5.65
C LEU A 92 -10.62 14.40 -7.17
N MET A 93 -9.52 13.89 -7.72
CA MET A 93 -9.35 13.74 -9.17
C MET A 93 -10.31 12.72 -9.80
N LEU A 94 -10.80 11.76 -9.01
CA LEU A 94 -11.80 10.78 -9.43
C LEU A 94 -13.25 11.25 -9.18
N GLY A 95 -13.46 12.48 -8.71
CA GLY A 95 -14.80 13.01 -8.41
C GLY A 95 -15.44 12.43 -7.14
N LYS A 96 -14.67 11.74 -6.30
CA LYS A 96 -15.10 11.10 -5.04
C LYS A 96 -15.06 12.09 -3.87
N TYR A 97 -15.77 13.21 -4.01
CA TYR A 97 -15.65 14.35 -3.09
C TYR A 97 -16.06 14.04 -1.65
N GLN A 98 -17.13 13.27 -1.46
CA GLN A 98 -17.60 12.90 -0.11
C GLN A 98 -16.59 12.01 0.61
N GLU A 99 -16.04 11.01 -0.07
CA GLU A 99 -15.01 10.12 0.48
C GLU A 99 -13.73 10.89 0.81
N ALA A 100 -13.32 11.84 -0.05
CA ALA A 100 -12.19 12.71 0.22
C ALA A 100 -12.41 13.54 1.49
N TYR A 101 -13.60 14.12 1.67
CA TYR A 101 -13.95 14.88 2.87
C TYR A 101 -13.90 14.01 4.13
N ASP A 102 -14.43 12.79 4.06
CA ASP A 102 -14.46 11.86 5.20
C ASP A 102 -13.08 11.39 5.64
N VAL A 103 -12.08 11.40 4.76
CA VAL A 103 -10.68 11.08 5.07
C VAL A 103 -9.91 12.29 5.62
N ILE A 104 -10.28 13.52 5.23
CA ILE A 104 -9.59 14.75 5.64
C ILE A 104 -10.01 15.23 7.04
N LYS A 105 -11.28 15.06 7.40
CA LYS A 105 -11.85 15.49 8.69
C LYS A 105 -11.26 14.71 9.88
#